data_AF-A0AAJ7EEL5-F1
#
_entry.id   AF-A0AAJ7EEL5-F1
#
_cell.length_a   1.000
_cell.length_b   1.000
_cell.length_c   1.000
_cell.angle_alpha   90.00
_cell.angle_beta   90.00
_cell.angle_gamma   90.00
#
_symmetry.space_group_name_H-M   'P 1'
#
loop_
_entity.id
_entity.type
_entity.pdbx_description
1 polymer ?
#
loop_
_entity_poly.entity_id
_entity_poly.type
_entity_poly.pdbx_seq_one_letter_code
_entity_poly.pdbx_strand_id
1 'polypeptide(L)'
;MNDPFVSCPYDISHRVPRSRIQAHIVKCEKKESLNICPYNATHRLPEPEMKHHVMNCPSKSAIFPEDINRKTTVMLHTPKPILQKDYLPETDPHHEIWDD
;
A
#
# COMPACT_ATOMS: atom_id res chain seq x y z
N MET A 1 -22.27 12.98 32.33
CA MET A 1 -21.37 12.16 31.49
C MET A 1 -21.31 12.80 30.12
N ASN A 2 -20.27 13.59 29.81
CA ASN A 2 -20.07 14.13 28.46
C ASN A 2 -19.25 13.12 27.67
N ASP A 3 -19.85 12.52 26.65
CA ASP A 3 -19.09 11.77 25.64
C ASP A 3 -18.54 12.79 24.63
N PRO A 4 -17.22 13.04 24.59
CA PRO A 4 -16.65 14.04 23.70
C PRO A 4 -16.88 13.65 22.24
N PHE A 5 -17.32 14.61 21.43
CA PHE A 5 -17.42 14.44 19.99
C PHE A 5 -16.03 14.54 19.36
N VAL A 6 -15.69 13.57 18.52
CA VAL A 6 -14.45 13.53 17.74
C VAL A 6 -14.78 13.62 16.26
N SER A 7 -13.88 14.19 15.48
CA SER A 7 -13.98 14.20 14.02
C SER A 7 -13.63 12.82 13.46
N CYS A 8 -14.34 12.38 12.43
CA CYS A 8 -14.00 11.16 11.71
C CYS A 8 -12.63 11.33 11.00
N PRO A 9 -11.76 10.30 11.01
CA PRO A 9 -10.49 10.34 10.29
C PRO A 9 -10.65 10.38 8.76
N TYR A 10 -11.84 10.06 8.24
CA TYR A 10 -12.13 10.07 6.80
C TYR A 10 -12.80 11.35 6.31
N ASP A 11 -13.48 12.09 7.18
CA ASP A 11 -14.11 13.37 6.86
C ASP A 11 -14.23 14.21 8.14
N ILE A 12 -13.59 15.38 8.13
CA ILE A 12 -13.56 16.32 9.25
C ILE A 12 -14.96 16.88 9.55
N SER A 13 -15.87 16.85 8.57
CA SER A 13 -17.27 17.29 8.68
C SER A 13 -18.09 16.35 9.56
N HIS A 14 -17.72 15.08 9.65
CA HIS A 14 -18.41 14.11 10.50
C HIS A 14 -17.93 14.23 11.95
N ARG A 15 -18.78 14.79 12.81
CA ARG A 15 -18.60 14.74 14.27
C ARG A 15 -19.43 13.63 14.88
N VAL A 16 -18.76 12.71 15.58
CA VAL A 16 -19.37 11.53 16.18
C VAL A 16 -18.91 11.37 17.62
N PRO A 17 -19.76 10.83 18.52
CA PRO A 17 -19.35 10.58 19.90
C PRO A 17 -18.18 9.60 19.94
N ARG A 18 -17.22 9.83 20.84
CA ARG A 18 -16.01 8.97 20.95
C ARG A 18 -16.37 7.52 21.23
N SER A 19 -17.47 7.24 21.94
CA SER A 19 -17.96 5.88 22.15
C SER A 19 -18.46 5.17 20.88
N ARG A 20 -18.89 5.92 19.86
CA ARG A 20 -19.51 5.39 18.63
C ARG A 20 -18.60 5.48 17.40
N ILE A 21 -17.40 6.08 17.53
CA ILE A 21 -16.47 6.30 16.41
C ILE A 21 -16.08 4.99 15.71
N GLN A 22 -15.85 3.91 16.46
CA GLN A 22 -15.46 2.61 15.90
C GLN A 22 -16.54 2.04 14.96
N ALA A 23 -17.81 2.05 15.40
CA ALA A 23 -18.93 1.60 14.58
C ALA A 23 -19.21 2.55 13.40
N HIS A 24 -18.94 3.85 13.57
CA HIS A 24 -19.03 4.82 12.49
C HIS A 24 -18.00 4.55 11.39
N ILE A 25 -16.73 4.32 11.73
CA ILE A 25 -15.64 4.07 10.77
C ILE A 25 -16.01 2.95 9.79
N VAL A 26 -16.51 1.81 10.28
CA VAL A 26 -16.88 0.66 9.43
C VAL A 26 -18.04 0.98 8.47
N LYS A 27 -18.98 1.84 8.89
CA LYS A 27 -20.11 2.27 8.05
C LYS A 27 -19.70 3.37 7.08
N CYS A 28 -18.84 4.28 7.53
CA CYS A 28 -18.27 5.35 6.73
C CYS A 28 -17.42 4.76 5.61
N GLU A 29 -16.65 3.70 5.90
CA GLU A 29 -15.82 3.00 4.92
C GLU A 29 -16.61 2.31 3.81
N LYS A 30 -17.83 1.86 4.10
CA LYS A 30 -18.70 1.24 3.10
C LYS A 30 -19.50 2.25 2.26
N LYS A 31 -19.70 3.47 2.76
CA LYS A 31 -20.46 4.52 2.07
C LYS A 31 -19.57 5.36 1.19
N GLU A 32 -18.46 5.83 1.74
CA GLU A 32 -17.42 6.53 1.02
C GLU A 32 -16.45 5.45 0.55
N SER A 33 -16.41 5.16 -0.74
CA SER A 33 -15.44 4.22 -1.31
C SER A 33 -14.03 4.74 -1.08
N LEU A 34 -13.43 4.37 0.05
CA LEU A 34 -12.06 4.75 0.36
C LEU A 34 -11.13 3.95 -0.53
N ASN A 35 -10.33 4.69 -1.28
CA ASN A 35 -9.26 4.11 -2.04
C ASN A 35 -8.08 3.85 -1.10
N ILE A 36 -7.33 2.80 -1.40
CA ILE A 36 -6.10 2.47 -0.70
C ILE A 36 -4.96 3.20 -1.41
N CYS A 37 -4.08 3.85 -0.64
CA CYS A 37 -2.93 4.53 -1.24
C CYS A 37 -1.99 3.53 -1.92
N PRO A 38 -1.50 3.81 -3.14
CA PRO A 38 -0.58 2.93 -3.86
C PRO A 38 0.81 2.81 -3.19
N TYR A 39 1.17 3.76 -2.32
CA TYR A 39 2.45 3.78 -1.61
C TYR A 39 2.38 3.15 -0.22
N ASN A 40 1.20 3.10 0.40
CA ASN A 40 1.04 2.48 1.71
C ASN A 40 -0.40 2.00 1.91
N ALA A 41 -0.55 0.68 2.07
CA ALA A 41 -1.86 0.04 2.27
C ALA A 41 -2.56 0.42 3.59
N THR A 42 -1.85 1.05 4.53
CA THR A 42 -2.45 1.55 5.77
C THR A 42 -3.19 2.88 5.57
N HIS A 43 -2.92 3.62 4.48
CA HIS A 43 -3.63 4.86 4.19
C HIS A 43 -4.90 4.57 3.38
N ARG A 44 -6.06 4.91 3.97
CA ARG A 44 -7.39 4.81 3.35
C ARG A 44 -7.98 6.21 3.29
N LEU A 45 -8.19 6.70 2.08
CA LEU A 45 -8.66 8.07 1.84
C LEU A 45 -9.81 8.07 0.83
N PRO A 46 -10.76 9.01 0.96
CA PRO A 46 -11.83 9.16 -0.01
C PRO A 46 -11.25 9.56 -1.37
N GLU A 47 -11.92 9.16 -2.45
CA GLU A 47 -11.51 9.43 -3.84
C GLU A 47 -11.10 10.90 -4.13
N PRO A 48 -11.83 11.94 -3.68
CA PRO A 48 -11.44 13.33 -3.93
C PRO A 48 -10.10 13.69 -3.26
N GLU A 49 -9.84 13.21 -2.05
CA GLU A 49 -8.60 13.50 -1.33
C GLU A 49 -7.44 12.62 -1.76
N MET A 50 -7.71 11.45 -2.34
CA MET A 50 -6.67 10.52 -2.81
C MET A 50 -5.72 11.18 -3.81
N LYS A 51 -6.22 12.02 -4.72
CA LYS A 51 -5.38 12.76 -5.68
C LYS A 51 -4.39 13.68 -4.98
N HIS A 52 -4.83 14.41 -3.95
CA HIS A 52 -3.96 15.29 -3.19
C HIS A 52 -2.99 14.51 -2.30
N HIS A 53 -3.46 13.40 -1.73
CA HIS A 53 -2.65 12.51 -0.91
C HIS A 53 -1.50 11.89 -1.69
N VAL A 54 -1.75 11.30 -2.87
CA VAL A 54 -0.69 10.67 -3.69
C VAL A 54 0.43 11.65 -4.01
N MET A 55 0.11 12.94 -4.20
CA MET A 55 1.10 14.00 -4.44
C MET A 55 1.94 14.32 -3.19
N ASN A 56 1.35 14.29 -2.00
CA ASN A 56 1.96 14.69 -0.73
C ASN A 56 2.22 13.52 0.24
N CYS A 57 2.13 12.28 -0.23
CA CYS A 57 2.16 11.11 0.64
C CYS A 57 3.55 10.99 1.28
N PRO A 58 3.67 10.94 2.62
CA PRO A 58 4.96 10.82 3.30
C PRO A 58 5.64 9.47 2.99
N SER A 59 4.87 8.44 2.64
CA SER A 59 5.41 7.14 2.23
C SER A 59 6.02 7.16 0.82
N LYS A 60 5.76 8.20 0.02
CA LYS A 60 6.31 8.32 -1.34
C LYS A 60 7.83 8.49 -1.32
N SER A 61 8.36 9.30 -0.39
CA SER A 61 9.81 9.52 -0.25
C SER A 61 10.55 8.29 0.31
N ALA A 62 9.86 7.42 1.06
CA ALA A 62 10.44 6.16 1.53
C ALA A 62 10.67 5.15 0.38
N ILE A 63 9.80 5.16 -0.64
CA ILE A 63 9.89 4.24 -1.79
C ILE A 63 10.75 4.83 -2.91
N PHE A 64 10.66 6.15 -3.11
CA PHE A 64 11.43 6.89 -4.10
C PHE A 64 12.25 7.97 -3.39
N PRO A 65 13.32 7.58 -2.67
CA PRO A 65 14.27 8.54 -2.12
C PRO A 65 15.05 9.14 -3.29
N GLU A 66 14.57 10.28 -3.78
CA GLU A 66 15.14 11.11 -4.84
C GLU A 66 15.42 10.42 -6.20
N ASP A 67 15.21 11.16 -7.29
CA ASP A 67 15.79 10.91 -8.61
C ASP A 67 17.34 10.95 -8.53
N ILE A 68 17.94 9.99 -7.85
CA ILE A 68 19.34 9.65 -8.12
C ILE A 68 19.29 9.17 -9.55
N ASN A 69 19.90 9.94 -10.45
CA ASN A 69 20.28 9.56 -11.79
C ASN A 69 20.97 8.20 -11.70
N ARG A 70 20.17 7.13 -11.67
CA ARG A 70 20.62 5.76 -11.69
C ARG A 70 21.08 5.63 -13.11
N LYS A 71 22.38 5.92 -13.31
CA LYS A 71 23.14 5.39 -14.42
C LYS A 71 23.03 3.88 -14.24
N THR A 72 21.95 3.30 -14.73
CA THR A 72 21.81 1.86 -14.81
C THR A 72 22.93 1.45 -15.73
N THR A 73 24.06 1.04 -15.18
CA THR A 73 25.05 0.29 -15.94
C THR A 73 24.35 -1.02 -16.25
N VAL A 74 23.64 -1.02 -17.38
CA VAL A 74 23.05 -2.23 -17.94
C VAL A 74 24.26 -3.09 -18.26
N MET A 75 24.45 -4.17 -17.50
CA MET A 75 25.39 -5.18 -17.94
C MET A 75 24.90 -5.65 -19.31
N LEU A 76 25.72 -5.48 -20.35
CA LEU A 76 25.41 -5.83 -21.74
C LEU A 76 25.16 -7.34 -21.95
N HIS A 77 25.25 -8.16 -20.90
CA HIS A 77 24.89 -9.55 -20.98
C HIS A 77 23.36 -9.68 -21.00
N THR A 78 22.83 -10.14 -22.13
CA THR A 78 21.43 -10.56 -22.21
C THR A 78 21.21 -11.63 -21.15
N PRO A 79 20.22 -11.48 -20.25
CA PRO A 79 19.89 -12.57 -19.34
C PRO A 79 19.52 -13.77 -20.21
N LYS A 80 20.25 -14.88 -20.06
CA LYS A 80 19.90 -16.11 -20.76
C LYS A 80 18.51 -16.51 -20.29
N PRO A 81 17.49 -16.58 -21.18
CA PRO A 81 16.19 -17.07 -20.78
C PRO A 81 16.36 -18.50 -20.28
N ILE A 82 15.99 -18.76 -19.03
CA ILE A 82 15.97 -20.12 -18.51
C ILE A 82 14.81 -20.82 -19.23
N LEU A 83 15.15 -21.70 -20.16
CA LEU A 83 14.18 -22.60 -20.77
C LEU A 83 13.81 -23.66 -19.73
N GLN A 84 12.52 -23.97 -19.61
CA GLN A 84 12.01 -24.94 -18.63
C GLN A 84 12.71 -26.31 -18.72
N LYS A 85 13.11 -26.74 -19.92
CA LYS A 85 13.89 -27.96 -20.15
C LYS A 85 15.30 -27.96 -19.54
N ASP A 86 15.84 -26.77 -19.27
CA ASP A 86 17.18 -26.57 -18.71
C ASP A 86 17.12 -26.32 -17.18
N TYR A 87 15.92 -26.24 -16.59
CA TYR A 87 15.74 -26.24 -15.14
C TYR A 87 15.84 -27.67 -14.62
N LEU A 88 16.88 -27.94 -13.82
CA LEU A 88 17.12 -29.22 -13.15
C LEU A 88 16.78 -29.07 -11.66
N PRO A 89 15.58 -29.54 -11.22
CA PRO A 89 15.12 -29.39 -9.83
C PRO A 89 16.07 -30.02 -8.82
N GLU A 90 16.76 -31.09 -9.23
CA GLU A 90 17.71 -31.87 -8.41
C GLU A 90 18.95 -31.07 -7.97
N THR A 91 19.24 -29.96 -8.65
CA THR A 91 20.43 -29.13 -8.37
C THR A 91 20.12 -27.80 -7.70
N ASP A 92 18.84 -27.49 -7.49
CA ASP A 92 18.39 -26.26 -6.87
C ASP A 92 18.45 -26.39 -5.34
N PRO A 93 19.39 -25.69 -4.65
CA PRO A 93 19.53 -25.76 -3.20
C PRO A 93 18.31 -25.22 -2.44
N HIS A 94 17.41 -24.53 -3.13
CA HIS A 94 16.14 -23.99 -2.65
C HIS A 94 14.93 -24.78 -3.18
N HIS A 95 15.11 -26.00 -3.69
CA HIS A 95 13.99 -26.89 -3.99
C HIS A 95 13.34 -27.38 -2.69
N GLU A 96 12.53 -26.51 -2.08
CA GLU A 96 11.62 -26.91 -1.03
C GLU A 96 10.51 -27.74 -1.67
N ILE A 97 10.59 -29.06 -1.47
CA ILE A 97 9.45 -29.95 -1.67
C ILE A 97 8.47 -29.55 -0.59
N TRP A 98 7.45 -28.78 -0.95
CA TRP A 98 6.33 -28.51 -0.05
C TRP A 98 5.55 -29.83 0.08
N ASP A 99 5.97 -30.67 1.01
CA ASP A 99 5.21 -31.83 1.48
C ASP A 99 4.05 -31.32 2.36
N ASP A 100 2.86 -31.85 2.08
CA ASP A 100 1.53 -31.46 2.61
C ASP A 100 1.43 -31.40 4.15
#